data_AF-A0A4P5RZT4-F1
#
_entry.id   AF-A0A4P5RZT4-F1
#
_cell.length_a   1.000
_cell.length_b   1.000
_cell.length_c   1.000
_cell.angle_alpha   90.00
_cell.angle_beta   90.00
_cell.angle_gamma   90.00
#
_symmetry.space_group_name_H-M   'P 1'
#
loop_
_entity.id
_entity.type
_entity.pdbx_description
1 polymer ?
#
loop_
_entity_poly.entity_id
_entity_poly.type
_entity_poly.pdbx_seq_one_letter_code
_entity_poly.pdbx_strand_id
1 'polypeptide(L)'
;MKITFKSGRPVAINNKDFSDSVELMRQANLIGGRHGLGMSDQIENRIIEAKSRGIYEAPGMALLFIAYERLLSAVHNEETLANYYQSGRKLGRLLYEGRWLDPQSLMLRESLTRWVASAVSGEVVLRLRRGDDYSIIDTRGENFSYHPEKLSMERTQAAAFGPEDRIGQLTMRNLDIADTRQKLEMYRDQGQIGKGNFDLVEIENQKKKETKGK
;
A
#
# COMPACT_ATOMS: atom_id res chain seq x y z
N MET A 1 19.28 -10.35 -2.55
CA MET A 1 19.49 -9.51 -3.74
C MET A 1 19.09 -8.08 -3.40
N LYS A 2 19.79 -7.08 -3.92
CA LYS A 2 19.50 -5.66 -3.68
C LYS A 2 19.07 -4.98 -4.99
N ILE A 3 18.12 -4.06 -4.94
CA ILE A 3 17.71 -3.25 -6.10
C ILE A 3 17.74 -1.78 -5.68
N THR A 4 18.39 -0.95 -6.49
CA THR A 4 18.56 0.48 -6.22
C THR A 4 17.78 1.29 -7.25
N PHE A 5 16.99 2.25 -6.76
CA PHE A 5 16.23 3.21 -7.55
C PHE A 5 16.77 4.63 -7.33
N LYS A 6 16.74 5.42 -8.40
CA LYS A 6 17.00 6.87 -8.39
C LYS A 6 15.91 7.58 -9.17
N SER A 7 15.18 8.45 -8.49
CA SER A 7 14.05 9.22 -9.04
C SER A 7 13.09 8.36 -9.86
N GLY A 8 12.72 7.20 -9.30
CA GLY A 8 11.75 6.26 -9.85
C GLY A 8 12.31 5.34 -10.93
N ARG A 9 13.57 5.49 -11.32
CA ARG A 9 14.23 4.58 -12.26
C ARG A 9 15.10 3.57 -11.53
N PRO A 10 15.01 2.26 -11.84
CA PRO A 10 15.98 1.31 -11.35
C PRO A 10 17.33 1.61 -12.04
N VAL A 11 18.40 1.67 -11.26
CA VAL A 11 19.75 2.03 -11.75
C VAL A 11 20.79 0.97 -11.42
N ALA A 12 20.54 0.11 -10.42
CA ALA A 12 21.46 -0.95 -10.03
C ALA A 12 20.74 -2.20 -9.53
N ILE A 13 21.37 -3.35 -9.73
CA ILE A 13 20.98 -4.62 -9.12
C ILE A 13 22.22 -5.25 -8.47
N ASN A 14 22.10 -5.58 -7.18
CA ASN A 14 23.20 -5.95 -6.30
C ASN A 14 24.28 -4.85 -6.24
N ASN A 15 25.48 -5.14 -6.76
CA ASN A 15 26.62 -4.22 -6.77
C ASN A 15 26.98 -3.78 -8.20
N LYS A 16 26.06 -3.96 -9.16
CA LYS A 16 26.28 -3.60 -10.57
C LYS A 16 25.32 -2.48 -10.95
N ASP A 17 25.90 -1.35 -11.37
CA ASP A 17 25.19 -0.24 -11.98
C ASP A 17 24.91 -0.52 -13.46
N PHE A 18 23.80 0.02 -13.96
CA PHE A 18 23.38 -0.08 -15.35
C PHE A 18 23.08 1.32 -15.89
N SER A 19 23.82 1.72 -16.93
CA SER A 19 23.49 2.90 -17.72
C SER A 19 22.40 2.63 -18.77
N ASP A 20 22.28 1.38 -19.21
CA ASP A 20 21.25 0.92 -20.14
C ASP A 20 20.12 0.20 -19.41
N SER A 21 18.90 0.73 -19.54
CA SER A 21 17.70 0.17 -18.95
C SER A 21 17.31 -1.19 -19.54
N VAL A 22 17.67 -1.46 -20.80
CA VAL A 22 17.40 -2.75 -21.45
C VAL A 22 18.23 -3.84 -20.80
N GLU A 23 19.53 -3.62 -20.61
CA GLU A 23 20.41 -4.58 -19.95
C GLU A 23 20.03 -4.79 -18.48
N LEU A 24 19.62 -3.74 -17.76
CA LEU A 24 19.06 -3.87 -16.40
C LEU A 24 17.85 -4.80 -16.41
N MET A 25 16.91 -4.57 -17.32
CA MET A 25 15.69 -5.37 -17.42
C MET A 25 15.98 -6.83 -17.77
N ARG A 26 16.96 -7.09 -18.66
CA ARG A 26 17.43 -8.46 -18.96
C ARG A 26 17.99 -9.14 -17.71
N GLN A 27 18.79 -8.43 -16.90
CA GLN A 27 19.29 -8.98 -15.64
C GLN A 27 18.18 -9.22 -14.62
N ALA A 28 17.21 -8.31 -14.51
CA ALA A 28 16.03 -8.50 -13.66
C ALA A 28 15.23 -9.75 -14.07
N ASN A 29 15.01 -9.95 -15.38
CA ASN A 29 14.37 -11.15 -15.91
C ASN A 29 15.14 -12.43 -15.58
N LEU A 30 16.47 -12.44 -15.76
CA LEU A 30 17.31 -13.60 -15.41
C LEU A 30 17.20 -13.94 -13.93
N ILE A 31 17.15 -12.93 -13.05
CA ILE A 31 17.06 -13.18 -11.62
C ILE A 31 15.68 -13.67 -11.22
N GLY A 32 14.60 -12.96 -11.57
CA GLY A 32 13.24 -13.39 -11.23
C GLY A 32 12.88 -14.74 -11.87
N GLY A 33 13.35 -14.99 -13.10
CA GLY A 33 13.07 -16.22 -13.85
C GLY A 33 13.62 -17.48 -13.19
N ARG A 34 14.80 -17.40 -12.54
CA ARG A 34 15.35 -18.53 -11.76
C ARG A 34 14.45 -18.98 -10.60
N HIS A 35 13.55 -18.13 -10.17
CA HIS A 35 12.63 -18.38 -9.06
C HIS A 35 11.19 -18.61 -9.52
N GLY A 36 10.86 -18.41 -10.80
CA GLY A 36 9.48 -18.40 -11.28
C GLY A 36 8.64 -17.25 -10.71
N LEU A 37 9.29 -16.15 -10.30
CA LEU A 37 8.61 -14.99 -9.71
C LEU A 37 7.67 -14.33 -10.73
N GLY A 38 6.49 -13.90 -10.29
CA GLY A 38 5.57 -13.12 -11.13
C GLY A 38 4.81 -13.93 -12.17
N MET A 39 4.70 -15.25 -11.99
CA MET A 39 3.76 -16.06 -12.75
C MET A 39 2.35 -15.91 -12.20
N SER A 40 1.33 -15.84 -13.07
CA SER A 40 -0.06 -15.81 -12.61
C SER A 40 -1.04 -16.40 -13.62
N ASP A 41 -2.20 -16.84 -13.13
CA ASP A 41 -3.34 -17.33 -13.91
C ASP A 41 -4.50 -16.34 -13.76
N GLN A 42 -4.93 -15.72 -14.84
CA GLN A 42 -5.96 -14.67 -14.81
C GLN A 42 -7.12 -15.00 -15.74
N ILE A 43 -8.34 -14.75 -15.26
CA ILE A 43 -9.53 -14.58 -16.10
C ILE A 43 -9.76 -13.09 -16.27
N GLU A 44 -9.63 -12.60 -17.49
CA GLU A 44 -9.71 -11.17 -17.83
C GLU A 44 -10.90 -10.85 -18.74
N ASN A 45 -11.30 -9.58 -18.78
CA ASN A 45 -12.33 -9.09 -19.68
C ASN A 45 -11.68 -8.45 -20.91
N ARG A 46 -11.99 -8.98 -22.11
CA ARG A 46 -11.61 -8.39 -23.39
C ARG A 46 -12.37 -7.09 -23.63
N ILE A 47 -11.86 -6.29 -24.57
CA ILE A 47 -12.51 -5.03 -25.01
C ILE A 47 -13.95 -5.27 -25.49
N ILE A 48 -14.19 -6.43 -26.13
CA ILE A 48 -15.50 -6.86 -26.62
C ILE A 48 -16.44 -7.41 -25.53
N GLU A 49 -16.13 -7.17 -24.25
CA GLU A 49 -16.92 -7.58 -23.09
C GLU A 49 -17.08 -9.10 -22.90
N ALA A 50 -16.19 -9.88 -23.52
CA ALA A 50 -16.09 -11.33 -23.34
C ALA A 50 -14.91 -11.70 -22.42
N LYS A 51 -15.02 -12.83 -21.71
CA LYS A 51 -13.93 -13.32 -20.84
C LYS A 51 -12.94 -14.19 -21.60
N SER A 52 -11.68 -14.15 -21.18
CA SER A 52 -10.64 -15.11 -21.59
C SER A 52 -9.74 -15.48 -20.41
N ARG A 53 -9.01 -16.60 -20.50
CA ARG A 53 -8.04 -17.04 -19.49
C ARG A 53 -6.63 -17.04 -20.07
N GLY A 54 -5.65 -16.63 -19.27
CA GLY A 54 -4.24 -16.65 -19.64
C GLY A 54 -3.31 -17.00 -18.47
N ILE A 55 -2.20 -17.67 -18.78
CA ILE A 55 -1.07 -17.86 -17.88
C ILE A 55 0.02 -16.88 -18.31
N TYR A 56 0.54 -16.10 -17.37
CA TYR A 56 1.47 -15.00 -17.65
C TYR A 56 2.80 -15.20 -16.95
N GLU A 57 3.86 -14.68 -17.55
CA GLU A 57 5.22 -14.62 -16.99
C GLU A 57 5.76 -13.19 -17.12
N ALA A 58 6.16 -12.57 -16.00
CA ALA A 58 6.78 -11.25 -16.02
C ALA A 58 7.84 -11.07 -14.91
N PRO A 59 8.87 -11.94 -14.85
CA PRO A 59 9.75 -12.04 -13.69
C PRO A 59 10.53 -10.76 -13.35
N GLY A 60 11.07 -10.07 -14.35
CA GLY A 60 11.79 -8.81 -14.11
C GLY A 60 10.84 -7.69 -13.67
N MET A 61 9.63 -7.63 -14.22
CA MET A 61 8.64 -6.61 -13.86
C MET A 61 8.13 -6.83 -12.45
N ALA A 62 7.80 -8.07 -12.09
CA ALA A 62 7.39 -8.43 -10.74
C ALA A 62 8.48 -8.09 -9.72
N LEU A 63 9.73 -8.40 -10.04
CA LEU A 63 10.86 -8.08 -9.18
C LEU A 63 11.00 -6.57 -8.92
N LEU A 64 11.00 -5.76 -9.99
CA LEU A 64 11.10 -4.31 -9.88
C LEU A 64 9.87 -3.70 -9.20
N PHE A 65 8.68 -4.25 -9.45
CA PHE A 65 7.42 -3.83 -8.84
C PHE A 65 7.45 -4.00 -7.32
N ILE A 66 7.88 -5.16 -6.81
CA ILE A 66 7.98 -5.41 -5.36
C ILE A 66 8.89 -4.37 -4.68
N ALA A 67 10.06 -4.09 -5.27
CA ALA A 67 10.98 -3.10 -4.74
C ALA A 67 10.42 -1.67 -4.83
N TYR A 68 9.78 -1.32 -5.94
CA TYR A 68 9.20 0.00 -6.15
C TYR A 68 8.04 0.27 -5.18
N GLU A 69 7.09 -0.67 -5.04
CA GLU A 69 5.97 -0.59 -4.07
C GLU A 69 6.48 -0.45 -2.63
N ARG A 70 7.53 -1.19 -2.26
CA ARG A 70 8.13 -1.06 -0.93
C ARG A 70 8.66 0.35 -0.70
N LEU A 71 9.36 0.94 -1.66
CA LEU A 71 9.85 2.30 -1.54
C LEU A 71 8.70 3.33 -1.53
N LEU A 72 7.65 3.13 -2.33
CA LEU A 72 6.47 3.99 -2.29
C LEU A 72 5.88 4.08 -0.88
N SER A 73 5.72 2.94 -0.20
CA SER A 73 5.19 2.89 1.18
C SER A 73 6.07 3.59 2.22
N ALA A 74 7.36 3.75 1.93
CA ALA A 74 8.31 4.42 2.81
C ALA A 74 8.42 5.93 2.53
N VAL A 75 8.08 6.38 1.32
CA VAL A 75 8.25 7.75 0.84
C VAL A 75 6.96 8.55 0.95
N HIS A 76 5.85 8.04 0.43
CA HIS A 76 4.62 8.81 0.21
C HIS A 76 3.61 8.66 1.34
N ASN A 77 2.80 9.70 1.54
CA ASN A 77 1.68 9.68 2.46
C ASN A 77 0.48 8.88 1.92
N GLU A 78 -0.50 8.63 2.79
CA GLU A 78 -1.67 7.80 2.50
C GLU A 78 -2.49 8.28 1.29
N GLU A 79 -2.81 9.58 1.22
CA GLU A 79 -3.62 10.13 0.11
C GLU A 79 -2.89 10.10 -1.23
N THR A 80 -1.56 10.25 -1.22
CA THR A 80 -0.75 10.12 -2.44
C THR A 80 -0.75 8.67 -2.94
N LEU A 81 -0.64 7.70 -2.03
CA LEU A 81 -0.72 6.28 -2.35
C LEU A 81 -2.13 5.89 -2.84
N ALA A 82 -3.19 6.41 -2.21
CA ALA A 82 -4.57 6.18 -2.65
C ALA A 82 -4.77 6.65 -4.11
N ASN A 83 -4.31 7.87 -4.42
CA ASN A 83 -4.35 8.42 -5.78
C ASN A 83 -3.50 7.62 -6.77
N TYR A 84 -2.31 7.17 -6.35
CA TYR A 84 -1.43 6.31 -7.15
C TYR A 84 -2.14 5.02 -7.56
N TYR A 85 -2.76 4.31 -6.61
CA TYR A 85 -3.44 3.05 -6.90
C TYR A 85 -4.70 3.23 -7.77
N GLN A 86 -5.50 4.26 -7.50
CA GLN A 86 -6.69 4.56 -8.31
C GLN A 86 -6.31 4.93 -9.75
N SER A 87 -5.34 5.83 -9.90
CA SER A 87 -4.86 6.28 -11.21
C SER A 87 -4.17 5.16 -11.98
N GLY A 88 -3.37 4.34 -11.31
CA GLY A 88 -2.69 3.19 -11.90
C GLY A 88 -3.69 2.16 -12.46
N ARG A 89 -4.75 1.83 -11.72
CA ARG A 89 -5.81 0.92 -12.21
C ARG A 89 -6.54 1.49 -13.43
N LYS A 90 -6.87 2.79 -13.40
CA LYS A 90 -7.53 3.47 -14.54
C LYS A 90 -6.62 3.51 -15.77
N LEU A 91 -5.35 3.84 -15.59
CA LEU A 91 -4.36 3.87 -16.66
C LEU A 91 -4.10 2.47 -17.23
N GLY A 92 -4.08 1.43 -16.39
CA GLY A 92 -3.95 0.03 -16.82
C GLY A 92 -5.08 -0.42 -17.75
N ARG A 93 -6.33 -0.01 -17.45
CA ARG A 93 -7.46 -0.24 -18.34
C ARG A 93 -7.31 0.50 -19.67
N LEU A 94 -6.94 1.78 -19.65
CA LEU A 94 -6.71 2.57 -20.87
C LEU A 94 -5.59 1.97 -21.73
N LEU A 95 -4.51 1.48 -21.10
CA LEU A 95 -3.43 0.77 -21.80
C LEU A 95 -3.96 -0.50 -22.47
N TYR A 96 -4.74 -1.32 -21.77
CA TYR A 96 -5.33 -2.55 -22.32
C TYR A 96 -6.27 -2.27 -23.51
N GLU A 97 -7.00 -1.16 -23.47
CA GLU A 97 -7.87 -0.68 -24.54
C GLU A 97 -7.11 -0.05 -25.73
N GLY A 98 -5.77 -0.01 -25.71
CA GLY A 98 -4.94 0.57 -26.77
C GLY A 98 -4.82 2.10 -26.73
N ARG A 99 -5.27 2.74 -25.64
CA ARG A 99 -5.38 4.20 -25.49
C ARG A 99 -4.17 4.82 -24.79
N TRP A 100 -2.98 4.23 -24.91
CA TRP A 100 -1.80 4.65 -24.14
C TRP A 100 -1.33 6.09 -24.42
N LEU A 101 -1.58 6.58 -25.63
CA LEU A 101 -1.18 7.92 -26.08
C LEU A 101 -2.34 8.92 -26.11
N ASP A 102 -3.55 8.49 -25.76
CA ASP A 102 -4.70 9.39 -25.67
C ASP A 102 -4.50 10.42 -24.52
N PRO A 103 -5.05 11.65 -24.62
CA PRO A 103 -4.85 12.71 -23.64
C PRO A 103 -5.13 12.29 -22.18
N GLN A 104 -6.20 11.53 -21.94
CA GLN A 104 -6.54 11.04 -20.61
C GLN A 104 -5.47 10.10 -20.02
N SER A 105 -4.74 9.35 -20.86
CA SER A 105 -3.62 8.50 -20.42
C SER A 105 -2.37 9.32 -20.15
N LEU A 106 -2.12 10.36 -20.96
CA LEU A 106 -1.00 11.29 -20.75
C LEU A 106 -1.13 12.01 -19.40
N MET A 107 -2.33 12.51 -19.08
CA MET A 107 -2.63 13.19 -17.81
C MET A 107 -2.31 12.31 -16.59
N LEU A 108 -2.78 11.06 -16.60
CA LEU A 108 -2.52 10.11 -15.50
C LEU A 108 -1.03 9.75 -15.42
N ARG A 109 -0.41 9.44 -16.56
CA ARG A 109 0.99 9.01 -16.62
C ARG A 109 1.95 10.11 -16.18
N GLU A 110 1.69 11.36 -16.57
CA GLU A 110 2.52 12.50 -16.17
C GLU A 110 2.47 12.69 -14.65
N SER A 111 1.28 12.69 -14.06
CA SER A 111 1.12 12.82 -12.61
C SER A 111 1.89 11.74 -11.85
N LEU A 112 1.73 10.47 -12.26
CA LEU A 112 2.43 9.33 -11.65
C LEU A 112 3.95 9.41 -11.83
N THR A 113 4.44 9.87 -12.98
CA THR A 113 5.89 9.97 -13.22
C THR A 113 6.50 11.15 -12.47
N ARG A 114 5.81 12.29 -12.45
CA ARG A 114 6.36 13.55 -11.95
C ARG A 114 6.28 13.67 -10.44
N TRP A 115 5.14 13.36 -9.83
CA TRP A 115 4.91 13.59 -8.40
C TRP A 115 5.16 12.35 -7.56
N VAL A 116 4.90 11.17 -8.10
CA VAL A 116 5.11 9.91 -7.38
C VAL A 116 6.52 9.39 -7.63
N ALA A 117 6.87 9.07 -8.88
CA ALA A 117 8.11 8.37 -9.18
C ALA A 117 9.38 9.20 -8.88
N SER A 118 9.36 10.51 -9.11
CA SER A 118 10.55 11.36 -8.91
C SER A 118 11.09 11.35 -7.47
N ALA A 119 10.22 11.13 -6.47
CA ALA A 119 10.59 11.03 -5.06
C ALA A 119 11.14 9.65 -4.66
N VAL A 120 10.93 8.62 -5.49
CA VAL A 120 11.32 7.24 -5.20
C VAL A 120 12.81 7.04 -5.46
N SER A 121 13.62 7.22 -4.42
CA SER A 121 15.06 6.91 -4.42
C SER A 121 15.42 6.12 -3.17
N GLY A 122 16.16 5.02 -3.36
CA GLY A 122 16.51 4.13 -2.27
C GLY A 122 16.80 2.71 -2.75
N GLU A 123 16.99 1.82 -1.79
CA GLU A 123 17.38 0.44 -2.00
C GLU A 123 16.46 -0.53 -1.25
N VAL A 124 16.12 -1.64 -1.88
CA VAL A 124 15.37 -2.74 -1.24
C VAL A 124 16.16 -4.03 -1.36
N VAL A 125 16.29 -4.75 -0.26
CA VAL A 125 16.93 -6.07 -0.23
C VAL A 125 15.84 -7.14 -0.14
N LEU A 126 15.85 -8.07 -1.09
CA LEU A 126 14.88 -9.15 -1.23
C LEU A 126 15.58 -10.52 -1.12
N ARG A 127 14.87 -11.47 -0.53
CA ARG A 127 15.17 -12.91 -0.57
C ARG A 127 14.08 -13.61 -1.35
N LEU A 128 14.40 -14.14 -2.53
CA LEU A 128 13.48 -14.88 -3.39
C LEU A 128 13.57 -16.39 -3.12
N ARG A 129 12.44 -17.10 -3.20
CA ARG A 129 12.35 -18.56 -3.03
C ARG A 129 11.72 -19.21 -4.26
N ARG A 130 10.46 -19.67 -4.20
CA ARG A 130 9.75 -20.32 -5.32
C ARG A 130 8.46 -19.58 -5.62
N GLY A 131 8.25 -19.18 -6.87
CA GLY A 131 7.11 -18.36 -7.26
C GLY A 131 7.12 -17.02 -6.54
N ASP A 132 5.96 -16.61 -6.04
CA ASP A 132 5.78 -15.37 -5.29
C ASP A 132 6.11 -15.50 -3.80
N ASP A 133 6.81 -16.57 -3.40
CA ASP A 133 7.36 -16.71 -2.06
C ASP A 133 8.68 -15.91 -1.94
N TYR A 134 8.60 -14.73 -1.32
CA TYR A 134 9.76 -13.86 -1.07
C TYR A 134 9.69 -13.16 0.30
N SER A 135 10.79 -12.56 0.73
CA SER A 135 10.84 -11.73 1.93
C SER A 135 11.60 -10.45 1.65
N ILE A 136 11.07 -9.33 2.12
CA ILE A 136 11.79 -8.06 2.19
C ILE A 136 12.68 -8.11 3.43
N ILE A 137 13.99 -7.99 3.23
CA ILE A 137 15.01 -8.12 4.27
C ILE A 137 15.42 -6.74 4.80
N ASP A 138 15.52 -5.76 3.91
CA ASP A 138 15.94 -4.40 4.26
C ASP A 138 15.34 -3.38 3.29
N THR A 139 15.22 -2.13 3.74
CA THR A 139 14.71 -1.00 2.96
C THR A 139 15.41 0.26 3.44
N ARG A 140 16.16 0.92 2.57
CA ARG A 140 16.97 2.11 2.90
C ARG A 140 16.74 3.22 1.89
N GLY A 141 16.77 4.46 2.34
CA GLY A 141 16.62 5.63 1.48
C GLY A 141 16.68 6.91 2.28
N GLU A 142 17.10 8.00 1.64
CA GLU A 142 17.26 9.30 2.28
C GLU A 142 15.95 10.07 2.38
N ASN A 143 15.04 9.86 1.42
CA ASN A 143 13.78 10.61 1.28
C ASN A 143 12.58 9.89 1.93
N PHE A 144 12.82 9.06 2.94
CA PHE A 144 11.72 8.37 3.60
C PHE A 144 10.94 9.32 4.49
N SER A 145 9.62 9.18 4.49
CA SER A 145 8.76 9.77 5.51
C SER A 145 8.73 8.91 6.79
N TYR A 146 9.23 7.67 6.71
CA TYR A 146 9.36 6.76 7.84
C TYR A 146 10.55 7.12 8.74
N HIS A 147 10.24 7.54 9.97
CA HIS A 147 11.20 8.00 10.97
C HIS A 147 10.75 7.56 12.37
N PRO A 148 11.08 6.33 12.83
CA PRO A 148 10.65 5.85 14.15
C PRO A 148 11.15 6.74 15.29
N GLU A 149 12.33 7.36 15.14
CA GLU A 149 12.92 8.27 16.10
C GLU A 149 12.07 9.52 16.35
N LYS A 150 11.32 10.00 15.35
CA LYS A 150 10.43 11.17 15.49
C LYS A 150 9.16 10.86 16.28
N LEU A 151 8.84 9.58 16.48
CA LEU A 151 7.69 9.11 17.25
C LEU A 151 8.11 8.44 18.56
N SER A 152 9.40 8.50 18.91
CA SER A 152 9.90 7.96 20.17
C SER A 152 9.33 8.73 21.35
N MET A 153 8.83 8.00 22.35
CA MET A 153 8.30 8.56 23.60
C MET A 153 9.27 8.37 24.78
N GLU A 154 10.50 7.92 24.52
CA GLU A 154 11.49 7.62 25.57
C GLU A 154 12.01 8.88 26.29
N ARG A 155 11.98 10.04 25.61
CA ARG A 155 12.37 11.35 26.15
C ARG A 155 11.22 12.34 25.99
N THR A 156 10.61 12.71 27.11
CA THR A 156 9.40 13.54 27.14
C THR A 156 9.61 14.99 26.67
N GLN A 157 10.84 15.51 26.71
CA GLN A 157 11.14 16.90 26.33
C GLN A 157 11.11 17.15 24.82
N ALA A 158 11.15 16.11 23.99
CA ALA A 158 11.18 16.21 22.52
C ALA A 158 10.04 15.41 21.85
N ALA A 159 9.02 15.01 22.63
CA ALA A 159 7.89 14.26 22.09
C ALA A 159 7.04 15.16 21.16
N ALA A 160 6.61 14.61 20.03
CA ALA A 160 5.81 15.34 19.04
C ALA A 160 4.38 15.66 19.51
N PHE A 161 3.85 14.87 20.45
CA PHE A 161 2.53 15.05 21.07
C PHE A 161 2.49 14.32 22.42
N GLY A 162 1.65 14.81 23.34
CA GLY A 162 1.37 14.17 24.62
C GLY A 162 0.11 13.29 24.58
N PRO A 163 -0.16 12.53 25.67
CA PRO A 163 -1.38 11.74 25.80
C PRO A 163 -2.66 12.58 25.68
N GLU A 164 -2.67 13.80 26.24
CA GLU A 164 -3.85 14.68 26.22
C GLU A 164 -4.18 15.19 24.81
N ASP A 165 -3.18 15.45 23.97
CA ASP A 165 -3.40 15.85 22.57
C ASP A 165 -4.18 14.78 21.80
N ARG A 166 -3.87 13.50 22.08
CA ARG A 166 -4.59 12.39 21.45
C ARG A 166 -6.03 12.27 21.96
N ILE A 167 -6.29 12.54 23.24
CA ILE A 167 -7.65 12.61 23.79
C ILE A 167 -8.44 13.74 23.10
N GLY A 168 -7.82 14.91 22.91
CA GLY A 168 -8.41 16.01 22.15
C GLY A 168 -8.77 15.59 20.72
N GLN A 169 -7.86 14.92 20.01
CA GLN A 169 -8.10 14.41 18.65
C GLN A 169 -9.27 13.43 18.59
N LEU A 170 -9.39 12.53 19.57
CA LEU A 170 -10.51 11.58 19.65
C LEU A 170 -11.84 12.31 19.88
N THR A 171 -11.84 13.34 20.73
CA THR A 171 -13.05 14.12 21.07
C THR A 171 -13.67 14.78 19.84
N MET A 172 -12.85 15.23 18.89
CA MET A 172 -13.32 15.84 17.64
C MET A 172 -14.13 14.88 16.74
N ARG A 173 -14.05 13.56 16.96
CA ARG A 173 -14.83 12.58 16.20
C ARG A 173 -16.26 12.37 16.72
N ASN A 174 -16.60 12.88 17.90
CA ASN A 174 -17.87 12.57 18.57
C ASN A 174 -19.13 12.98 17.78
N LEU A 175 -19.08 14.09 17.03
CA LEU A 175 -20.21 14.58 16.24
C LEU A 175 -20.58 13.60 15.14
N ASP A 176 -19.60 13.21 14.31
CA ASP A 176 -19.79 12.26 13.21
C ASP A 176 -20.17 10.85 13.70
N ILE A 177 -19.62 10.44 14.86
CA ILE A 177 -20.00 9.17 15.51
C ILE A 177 -21.48 9.18 15.92
N ALA A 178 -21.97 10.28 16.50
CA ALA A 178 -23.37 10.42 16.89
C ALA A 178 -24.31 10.41 15.67
N ASP A 179 -23.95 11.14 14.61
CA ASP A 179 -24.72 11.17 13.35
C ASP A 179 -24.76 9.78 12.70
N THR A 180 -23.64 9.07 12.66
CA THR A 180 -23.56 7.70 12.15
C THR A 180 -24.46 6.76 12.95
N ARG A 181 -24.51 6.88 14.28
CA ARG A 181 -25.42 6.10 15.13
C ARG A 181 -26.88 6.33 14.75
N GLN A 182 -27.29 7.59 14.57
CA GLN A 182 -28.66 7.92 14.14
C GLN A 182 -28.99 7.33 12.77
N LYS A 183 -28.03 7.31 11.84
CA LYS A 183 -28.22 6.67 10.53
C LYS A 183 -28.45 5.17 10.64
N LEU A 184 -27.74 4.48 11.52
CA LEU A 184 -27.95 3.05 11.74
C LEU A 184 -29.37 2.76 12.26
N GLU A 185 -29.89 3.58 13.17
CA GLU A 185 -31.27 3.47 13.65
C GLU A 185 -32.28 3.71 12.52
N MET A 186 -32.07 4.76 11.70
CA MET A 186 -32.88 5.02 10.51
C MET A 186 -32.90 3.85 9.53
N TYR A 187 -31.73 3.24 9.23
CA TYR A 187 -31.65 2.08 8.35
C TYR A 187 -32.36 0.84 8.92
N ARG A 188 -32.32 0.66 10.25
CA ARG A 188 -33.07 -0.40 10.94
C ARG A 188 -34.57 -0.20 10.81
N ASP A 189 -35.06 1.02 11.02
CA ASP A 189 -36.49 1.33 10.95
C ASP A 189 -37.01 1.20 9.50
N GLN A 190 -36.15 1.41 8.50
CA GLN A 190 -36.42 1.13 7.09
C GLN A 190 -36.33 -0.37 6.72
N GLY A 191 -35.98 -1.25 7.65
CA GLY A 191 -35.84 -2.69 7.42
C GLY A 191 -34.61 -3.08 6.59
N GLN A 192 -33.66 -2.16 6.36
CA GLN A 192 -32.42 -2.42 5.61
C GLN A 192 -31.38 -3.17 6.45
N ILE A 193 -31.44 -3.05 7.78
CA ILE A 193 -30.58 -3.75 8.73
C ILE A 193 -31.44 -4.64 9.63
N GLY A 194 -31.08 -5.93 9.74
CA GLY A 194 -31.79 -6.90 10.59
C GLY A 194 -31.65 -6.62 12.10
N LYS A 195 -32.55 -7.21 12.91
CA LYS A 195 -32.53 -7.13 14.39
C LYS A 195 -31.45 -8.03 15.01
N GLY A 196 -30.20 -7.94 14.55
CA GLY A 196 -29.05 -8.62 15.17
C GLY A 196 -28.47 -7.78 16.30
N ASN A 197 -28.18 -8.41 17.45
CA ASN A 197 -27.56 -7.78 18.63
C ASN A 197 -26.24 -7.09 18.25
N PHE A 198 -26.29 -5.77 18.10
CA PHE A 198 -25.14 -4.89 18.20
C PHE A 198 -25.13 -4.18 19.57
N ASP A 199 -25.54 -4.89 20.62
CA ASP A 199 -25.28 -4.46 21.98
C ASP A 199 -23.76 -4.42 22.15
N LEU A 200 -23.18 -3.22 22.10
CA LEU A 200 -21.84 -2.98 22.58
C LEU A 200 -21.81 -3.49 24.01
N VAL A 201 -20.87 -4.40 24.34
CA VAL A 201 -20.73 -4.97 25.68
C VAL A 201 -20.79 -3.84 26.71
N GLU A 202 -21.89 -3.75 27.46
CA GLU A 202 -21.91 -2.98 28.70
C GLU A 202 -20.99 -3.74 29.66
N ILE A 203 -19.84 -3.13 29.99
CA ILE A 203 -18.97 -3.65 31.03
C ILE A 203 -19.76 -3.49 32.34
N GLU A 204 -20.42 -4.55 32.78
CA GLU A 204 -20.97 -4.64 34.12
C GLU A 204 -19.81 -4.51 35.12
N ASN A 205 -19.72 -3.34 35.77
CA ASN A 205 -18.91 -3.19 36.97
C ASN A 205 -19.47 -4.11 38.05
N GLN A 206 -18.94 -5.34 38.13
CA GLN A 206 -19.14 -6.22 39.27
C GLN A 206 -18.50 -5.56 40.51
N LYS A 207 -19.29 -4.74 41.22
CA LYS A 207 -19.03 -4.45 42.63
C LYS A 207 -19.04 -5.80 43.36
N LYS A 208 -17.86 -6.30 43.69
CA LYS A 208 -17.64 -7.41 44.64
C LYS A 208 -18.57 -7.23 45.85
N LYS A 209 -19.58 -8.10 45.97
CA LYS A 209 -20.20 -8.39 47.26
C LYS A 209 -19.16 -9.11 48.09
N GLU A 210 -18.45 -8.38 48.93
CA GLU A 210 -17.77 -8.95 50.09
C GLU A 210 -18.82 -9.63 50.95
N THR A 211 -18.90 -10.96 50.86
CA THR A 211 -19.57 -11.75 51.87
C THR A 211 -18.61 -11.84 53.05
N LYS A 212 -18.84 -10.99 54.07
CA LYS A 212 -18.21 -11.13 55.38
C LYS A 212 -18.63 -12.49 55.94
N GLY A 213 -17.66 -13.37 56.12
CA GLY A 213 -17.82 -14.56 56.94
C GLY A 213 -18.00 -14.18 58.41
N LYS A 214 -19.01 -14.76 59.03
CA LYS A 214 -19.03 -15.28 60.39
C LYS A 214 -19.92 -16.51 60.40
#